data_AF-A0A4R3K3V6-F1
#
_entry.id   AF-A0A4R3K3V6-F1
#
_cell.length_a   1.000
_cell.length_b   1.000
_cell.length_c   1.000
_cell.angle_alpha   90.00
_cell.angle_beta   90.00
_cell.angle_gamma   90.00
#
_symmetry.space_group_name_H-M   'P 1'
#
loop_
_entity.id
_entity.type
_entity.pdbx_description
1 polymer ?
#
loop_
_entity_poly.entity_id
_entity_poly.type
_entity_poly.pdbx_seq_one_letter_code
_entity_poly.pdbx_strand_id
1 'polypeptide(L)'
;MGYKVFFQGMGKTEAFFASLGYPPLFAWGDITLETIIIISLILGLYVRSISLLALVILVPAMEVWIPSGIWANRGGYEFPLLWIFLQVVLAFLGSGPLSLKTLSFLDKQ
;
A
#
# COMPACT_ATOMS: atom_id res chain seq x y z
N MET A 1 -13.59 11.70 4.75
CA MET A 1 -12.65 10.57 4.91
C MET A 1 -11.89 10.55 6.25
N GLY A 2 -11.69 11.68 6.95
CA GLY A 2 -10.97 11.73 8.24
C GLY A 2 -11.69 11.22 9.50
N TYR A 3 -12.99 10.86 9.42
CA TYR A 3 -13.79 10.49 10.60
C TYR A 3 -13.51 9.07 11.13
N LYS A 4 -13.02 8.14 10.31
CA LYS A 4 -12.83 6.73 10.71
C LYS A 4 -11.54 6.49 11.49
N VAL A 5 -10.42 7.12 11.11
CA VAL A 5 -9.10 6.88 11.72
C VAL A 5 -8.96 7.59 13.06
N PHE A 6 -9.46 8.83 13.19
CA PHE A 6 -9.33 9.59 14.45
C PHE A 6 -10.28 9.16 15.58
N PHE A 7 -11.37 8.44 15.28
CA PHE A 7 -12.41 8.13 16.27
C PHE A 7 -12.73 6.64 16.47
N GLN A 8 -12.38 5.72 15.56
CA GLN A 8 -12.70 4.28 15.71
C GLN A 8 -11.51 3.41 16.18
N GLY A 9 -10.29 3.94 16.16
CA GLY A 9 -9.07 3.26 16.62
C GLY A 9 -8.69 2.02 15.78
N MET A 10 -7.56 1.41 16.14
CA MET A 10 -7.08 0.17 15.51
C MET A 10 -7.97 -1.06 15.79
N GLY A 11 -8.84 -0.98 16.80
CA GLY A 11 -9.68 -2.12 17.22
C GLY A 11 -10.58 -2.68 16.11
N LYS A 12 -11.01 -1.85 15.15
CA LYS A 12 -11.76 -2.36 13.98
C LYS A 12 -10.90 -3.12 13.00
N THR A 13 -9.68 -2.64 12.76
CA THR A 13 -8.73 -3.32 11.87
C THR A 13 -8.29 -4.62 12.53
N GLU A 14 -7.96 -4.61 13.82
CA GLU A 14 -7.66 -5.83 14.59
C GLU A 14 -8.81 -6.83 14.54
N ALA A 15 -10.07 -6.39 14.73
CA ALA A 15 -11.24 -7.26 14.62
C ALA A 15 -11.43 -7.81 13.19
N PHE A 16 -11.12 -7.02 12.16
CA PHE A 16 -11.15 -7.48 10.77
C PHE A 16 -10.10 -8.56 10.51
N PHE A 17 -8.85 -8.35 10.91
CA PHE A 17 -7.80 -9.37 10.79
C PHE A 17 -8.14 -10.62 11.61
N ALA A 18 -8.71 -10.46 12.81
CA ALA A 18 -9.19 -11.59 13.61
C ALA A 18 -10.33 -12.35 12.90
N SER A 19 -11.22 -11.67 12.18
CA SER A 19 -12.29 -12.32 11.40
C SER A 19 -11.76 -13.15 10.23
N LEU A 20 -10.59 -12.80 9.71
CA LEU A 20 -9.84 -13.56 8.71
C LEU A 20 -8.97 -14.67 9.33
N GLY A 21 -8.93 -14.78 10.67
CA GLY A 21 -8.12 -15.77 11.39
C GLY A 21 -6.67 -15.36 11.65
N TYR A 22 -6.29 -14.11 11.37
CA TYR A 22 -4.94 -13.60 11.60
C TYR A 22 -4.78 -12.98 13.00
N PRO A 23 -3.58 -13.08 13.61
CA PRO A 23 -3.27 -12.39 14.86
C PRO A 23 -3.39 -10.85 14.75
N PRO A 24 -3.81 -10.13 15.80
CA PRO A 24 -3.91 -8.66 15.80
C PRO A 24 -2.61 -7.93 15.46
N LEU A 25 -1.45 -8.56 15.70
CA LEU A 25 -0.14 -8.02 15.34
C LEU A 25 -0.01 -7.73 13.83
N PHE A 26 -0.67 -8.52 12.97
CA PHE A 26 -0.67 -8.29 11.53
C PHE A 26 -1.37 -6.99 11.16
N ALA A 27 -2.44 -6.60 11.86
CA ALA A 27 -3.11 -5.32 11.63
C ALA A 27 -2.17 -4.12 11.85
N TRP A 28 -1.35 -4.18 12.90
CA TRP A 28 -0.36 -3.14 13.18
C TRP A 28 0.81 -3.16 12.21
N GLY A 29 1.25 -4.35 11.79
CA GLY A 29 2.28 -4.50 10.76
C GLY A 29 1.84 -3.91 9.42
N ASP A 30 0.63 -4.24 8.99
CA ASP A 30 0.00 -3.79 7.76
C ASP A 30 -0.07 -2.26 7.71
N ILE A 31 -0.72 -1.61 8.68
CA ILE A 31 -0.87 -0.15 8.70
C ILE A 31 0.47 0.59 8.74
N THR A 32 1.44 0.04 9.47
CA THR A 32 2.78 0.66 9.60
C THR A 32 3.52 0.58 8.27
N LEU A 33 3.51 -0.58 7.63
CA LEU A 33 4.15 -0.78 6.31
C LEU A 33 3.48 0.06 5.24
N GLU A 34 2.15 0.06 5.16
CA GLU A 34 1.40 0.88 4.21
C GLU A 34 1.75 2.37 4.35
N THR A 35 1.81 2.87 5.59
CA THR A 35 2.16 4.27 5.87
C THR A 35 3.58 4.60 5.38
N ILE A 36 4.56 3.74 5.70
CA ILE A 36 5.95 3.92 5.28
C ILE A 36 6.08 3.89 3.76
N ILE A 37 5.38 2.96 3.10
CA ILE A 37 5.39 2.81 1.65
C ILE A 37 4.82 4.05 0.96
N ILE A 38 3.65 4.53 1.40
CA ILE A 38 3.00 5.70 0.82
C ILE A 38 3.91 6.92 0.94
N ILE A 39 4.47 7.18 2.13
CA ILE A 39 5.38 8.30 2.35
C ILE A 39 6.61 8.19 1.45
N SER A 40 7.23 7.01 1.39
CA SER A 40 8.43 6.79 0.59
C SER A 40 8.18 6.98 -0.91
N LEU A 41 7.05 6.48 -1.43
CA LEU A 41 6.67 6.63 -2.83
C LEU A 41 6.35 8.09 -3.20
N ILE A 42 5.64 8.82 -2.33
CA ILE A 42 5.33 10.25 -2.53
C ILE A 42 6.63 11.07 -2.60
N LEU A 43 7.56 10.81 -1.69
CA LEU A 43 8.85 11.51 -1.65
C LEU A 43 9.83 11.02 -2.74
N GLY A 44 9.46 9.97 -3.48
CA GLY A 44 10.29 9.37 -4.53
C GLY A 44 11.54 8.65 -3.99
N LEU A 45 11.52 8.23 -2.72
CA LEU A 45 12.60 7.53 -2.04
C LEU A 45 12.52 6.03 -2.34
N TYR A 46 13.63 5.47 -2.82
CA TYR A 46 13.76 4.02 -3.08
C TYR A 46 12.59 3.40 -3.87
N VAL A 47 12.03 4.15 -4.83
CA VAL A 47 10.77 3.80 -5.53
C VAL A 47 10.74 2.35 -6.00
N ARG A 48 11.82 1.85 -6.61
CA ARG A 48 11.86 0.45 -7.07
C ARG A 48 11.69 -0.57 -5.94
N SER A 49 12.49 -0.43 -4.89
CA SER A 49 12.45 -1.36 -3.74
C SER A 49 11.14 -1.25 -2.98
N ILE A 50 10.63 -0.03 -2.78
CA ILE A 50 9.38 0.22 -2.05
C ILE A 50 8.17 -0.28 -2.84
N SER A 51 8.16 -0.14 -4.17
CA SER A 51 7.11 -0.70 -5.01
C SER A 51 7.09 -2.22 -4.97
N LEU A 52 8.25 -2.88 -4.94
CA LEU A 52 8.32 -4.33 -4.74
C LEU A 52 7.84 -4.75 -3.34
N LEU A 53 8.19 -3.98 -2.31
CA LEU A 53 7.71 -4.23 -0.95
C LEU A 53 6.18 -4.10 -0.86
N ALA A 54 5.59 -3.13 -1.57
CA ALA A 54 4.14 -2.97 -1.63
C ALA A 54 3.41 -4.20 -2.20
N LEU A 55 4.04 -4.95 -3.11
CA LEU A 55 3.44 -6.17 -3.65
C LEU A 55 3.31 -7.28 -2.59
N VAL A 56 4.21 -7.34 -1.61
CA VAL A 56 4.18 -8.33 -0.53
C VAL A 56 2.90 -8.20 0.30
N ILE A 57 2.33 -7.00 0.40
CA ILE A 57 1.10 -6.73 1.14
C ILE A 57 -0.14 -6.76 0.23
N LEU A 58 -0.04 -6.17 -0.96
CA LEU A 58 -1.17 -6.09 -1.90
C LEU A 58 -1.60 -7.45 -2.43
N VAL A 59 -0.66 -8.37 -2.70
CA VAL A 59 -0.98 -9.68 -3.28
C VAL A 59 -1.77 -10.56 -2.30
N PRO A 60 -1.36 -10.74 -1.04
CA PRO A 60 -2.18 -11.45 -0.05
C PRO A 60 -3.52 -10.76 0.23
N ALA A 61 -3.56 -9.42 0.21
CA ALA A 61 -4.80 -8.68 0.43
C ALA A 61 -5.90 -8.99 -0.60
N MET A 62 -5.55 -9.53 -1.78
CA MET A 62 -6.53 -9.94 -2.80
C MET A 62 -7.53 -10.98 -2.31
N GLU A 63 -7.20 -11.80 -1.30
CA GLU A 63 -8.11 -12.77 -0.69
C GLU A 63 -9.43 -12.12 -0.25
N VAL A 64 -9.38 -10.87 0.23
CA VAL A 64 -10.53 -10.11 0.70
C VAL A 64 -11.45 -9.69 -0.45
N TRP A 65 -10.88 -9.43 -1.63
CA TRP A 65 -11.58 -8.79 -2.75
C TRP A 65 -12.06 -9.76 -3.82
N ILE A 66 -11.38 -10.90 -3.98
CA ILE A 66 -11.73 -11.94 -4.95
C ILE A 66 -13.19 -12.42 -4.83
N PRO A 67 -13.74 -12.66 -3.62
CA PRO A 67 -15.13 -13.14 -3.47
C PRO A 67 -16.18 -12.16 -4.01
N SER A 68 -15.87 -10.86 -4.08
CA SER A 68 -16.78 -9.80 -4.55
C SER A 68 -16.87 -9.71 -6.08
N GLY A 69 -16.10 -10.52 -6.82
CA GLY A 69 -16.03 -10.50 -8.28
C GLY A 69 -15.13 -9.39 -8.83
N ILE A 70 -15.20 -9.14 -10.14
CA ILE A 70 -14.28 -8.21 -10.82
C ILE A 70 -14.64 -6.75 -10.55
N TRP A 71 -15.90 -6.40 -10.81
CA TRP A 71 -16.30 -5.00 -10.97
C TRP A 71 -16.26 -4.21 -9.67
N ALA A 72 -15.54 -3.10 -9.69
CA ALA A 72 -15.42 -2.25 -8.52
C ALA A 72 -16.75 -1.66 -8.02
N ASN A 73 -17.73 -1.46 -8.91
CA ASN A 73 -19.07 -0.99 -8.52
C ASN A 73 -19.82 -1.96 -7.58
N ARG A 74 -19.36 -3.21 -7.47
CA ARG A 74 -19.87 -4.24 -6.56
C ARG A 74 -18.87 -4.57 -5.45
N GLY A 75 -17.83 -3.76 -5.26
CA GLY A 75 -16.75 -4.02 -4.32
C GLY A 75 -15.75 -5.08 -4.81
N GLY A 76 -15.68 -5.30 -6.13
CA GLY A 76 -14.77 -6.26 -6.75
C GLY A 76 -13.29 -5.85 -6.73
N TYR A 77 -12.44 -6.76 -7.20
CA TYR A 77 -10.98 -6.66 -7.09
C TYR A 77 -10.29 -5.84 -8.20
N GLU A 78 -11.03 -5.21 -9.11
CA GLU A 78 -10.51 -4.37 -10.20
C GLU A 78 -9.54 -3.27 -9.72
N PHE A 79 -9.91 -2.52 -8.67
CA PHE A 79 -9.06 -1.45 -8.13
C PHE A 79 -7.78 -2.00 -7.44
N PRO A 80 -7.85 -3.00 -6.55
CA PRO A 80 -6.66 -3.66 -6.02
C PRO A 80 -5.73 -4.22 -7.11
N LEU A 81 -6.28 -4.83 -8.16
CA LEU A 81 -5.50 -5.36 -9.26
C LEU A 81 -4.78 -4.25 -10.05
N LEU A 82 -5.47 -3.14 -10.31
CA LEU A 82 -4.85 -1.96 -10.90
C LEU A 82 -3.70 -1.46 -10.03
N TRP A 83 -3.87 -1.45 -8.70
CA TRP A 83 -2.83 -1.01 -7.79
C TRP A 83 -1.58 -1.89 -7.85
N ILE A 84 -1.76 -3.22 -7.85
CA ILE A 84 -0.68 -4.20 -8.06
C ILE A 84 0.05 -3.90 -9.37
N PHE A 85 -0.69 -3.72 -10.46
CA PHE A 85 -0.12 -3.43 -11.76
C PHE A 85 0.70 -2.13 -11.76
N LEU A 86 0.18 -1.06 -11.15
CA LEU A 86 0.90 0.21 -11.03
C LEU A 86 2.19 0.08 -10.20
N GLN A 87 2.20 -0.74 -9.15
CA GLN A 87 3.44 -1.00 -8.40
C GLN A 87 4.48 -1.73 -9.26
N VAL A 88 4.07 -2.69 -10.09
CA VAL A 88 4.97 -3.35 -11.04
C VAL A 88 5.55 -2.33 -12.02
N VAL A 89 4.72 -1.45 -12.58
CA VAL A 89 5.17 -0.37 -13.47
C VAL A 89 6.19 0.54 -12.77
N LEU A 90 5.89 1.00 -11.54
CA LEU A 90 6.81 1.82 -10.75
C LEU A 90 8.12 1.12 -10.41
N ALA A 91 8.08 -0.19 -10.16
CA ALA A 91 9.27 -0.99 -9.93
C ALA A 91 10.22 -0.99 -11.16
N PHE A 92 9.67 -0.99 -12.37
CA PHE A 92 10.45 -0.88 -13.61
C PHE A 92 10.93 0.55 -13.87
N LEU A 93 10.03 1.55 -13.83
CA LEU A 93 10.38 2.95 -14.13
C LEU A 93 11.37 3.53 -13.11
N GLY A 94 11.11 3.34 -11.81
CA GLY A 94 11.88 3.93 -10.72
C GLY A 94 11.53 5.40 -10.43
N SER A 95 12.46 6.10 -9.76
CA SER A 95 12.24 7.47 -9.26
C SER A 95 12.15 8.52 -10.38
N GLY A 96 11.16 9.40 -10.30
CA GLY A 96 11.00 10.52 -11.23
C GLY A 96 11.97 11.69 -11.00
N PRO A 97 11.99 12.69 -11.91
CA PRO A 97 12.89 13.85 -11.86
C PRO A 97 12.74 14.70 -10.59
N LEU A 98 11.51 14.80 -10.07
CA LEU A 98 11.19 15.55 -8.84
C LEU A 98 11.36 14.71 -7.56
N SER A 99 11.98 13.53 -7.63
CA SER A 99 12.23 12.76 -6.41
C SER A 99 13.25 13.45 -5.51
N LEU A 100 13.03 13.41 -4.18
CA LEU A 100 13.98 13.96 -3.22
C LEU A 100 15.35 13.28 -3.31
N LYS A 101 15.38 12.01 -3.76
CA LYS A 101 16.62 11.27 -4.03
C LYS A 101 17.42 11.87 -5.19
N THR A 102 16.76 12.37 -6.23
CA THR A 102 17.42 13.03 -7.37
C THR A 102 17.84 14.45 -7.00
N LEU A 103 16.98 15.22 -6.31
CA LEU A 103 17.31 16.60 -5.89
C LEU A 103 18.54 16.64 -4.97
N SER A 104 18.62 15.73 -3.99
CA SER A 104 19.78 15.64 -3.09
C SER A 104 21.08 15.22 -3.78
N PHE A 105 21.00 14.59 -4.97
CA PHE A 105 22.17 14.28 -5.79
C PHE A 105 22.67 15.51 -6.55
N LEU A 106 21.77 16.39 -7.03
CA LEU A 106 22.13 17.60 -7.75
C LEU A 106 22.75 18.67 -6.83
N ASP A 107 22.31 18.76 -5.58
CA ASP A 107 22.83 19.70 -4.57
C ASP A 107 24.27 19.38 -4.12
N LYS A 108 24.79 18.19 -4.46
CA LYS A 108 26.14 17.75 -4.11
C LYS A 108 27.20 18.00 -5.21
N GLN A 109 26.85 18.74 -6.27
CA GLN A 109 27.76 19.14 -7.35
C GLN A 109 28.09 20.62 -7.27
#